data_AF-A0AAV0MFG0-F1
#
_entry.id   AF-A0AAV0MFG0-F1
#
_cell.length_a   1.000
_cell.length_b   1.000
_cell.length_c   1.000
_cell.angle_alpha   90.00
_cell.angle_beta   90.00
_cell.angle_gamma   90.00
#
_symmetry.space_group_name_H-M   'P 1'
#
loop_
_entity.id
_entity.type
_entity.pdbx_description
1 polymer ?
#
loop_
_entity_poly.entity_id
_entity_poly.type
_entity_poly.pdbx_seq_one_letter_code
_entity_poly.pdbx_strand_id
1 'polypeptide(L)'
;MSNATNFIWTSVFRETTNGSRRDFSNVTLLVKDMDGVAYTSDNEISLSAQYVGSYSDGGNDVRREVAGVVYHEMTHVWQWLGGGQGDIAPGGLIEGIADFVRLRAGLAPPPGRWVKPGRAISGTKATTLRLCFWIIATD
;
A
#
# COMPACT_ATOMS: atom_id res chain seq x y z
N MET A 1 4.16 -9.70 8.54
CA MET A 1 3.18 -9.73 7.44
C MET A 1 1.77 -10.06 7.92
N SER A 2 1.57 -11.04 8.81
CA SER A 2 0.26 -11.37 9.40
C SER A 2 -0.51 -10.18 10.01
N ASN A 3 0.17 -9.24 10.68
CA ASN A 3 -0.49 -8.04 11.20
C ASN A 3 -1.10 -7.16 10.09
N ALA A 4 -0.38 -6.97 8.99
CA ALA A 4 -0.89 -6.23 7.83
C ALA A 4 -2.09 -6.95 7.18
N THR A 5 -1.98 -8.26 6.95
CA THR A 5 -3.09 -9.08 6.43
C THR A 5 -4.34 -8.96 7.29
N ASN A 6 -4.20 -9.16 8.62
CA ASN A 6 -5.33 -9.05 9.54
C ASN A 6 -5.93 -7.64 9.52
N PHE A 7 -5.09 -6.60 9.60
CA PHE A 7 -5.55 -5.22 9.55
C PHE A 7 -6.34 -4.91 8.26
N ILE A 8 -5.82 -5.34 7.10
CA ILE A 8 -6.48 -5.15 5.81
C ILE A 8 -7.84 -5.86 5.80
N TRP A 9 -7.89 -7.14 6.15
CA TRP A 9 -9.14 -7.91 6.14
C TRP A 9 -10.17 -7.41 7.14
N THR A 10 -9.78 -7.13 8.38
CA THR A 10 -10.75 -6.83 9.45
C THR A 10 -11.10 -5.35 9.52
N SER A 11 -10.11 -4.48 9.35
CA SER A 11 -10.27 -3.05 9.65
C SER A 11 -10.51 -2.21 8.39
N VAL A 12 -10.00 -2.64 7.23
CA VAL A 12 -10.13 -1.89 5.98
C VAL A 12 -11.19 -2.48 5.05
N PHE A 13 -10.98 -3.69 4.52
CA PHE A 13 -11.89 -4.31 3.54
C PHE A 13 -13.11 -4.97 4.18
N ARG A 14 -13.02 -5.33 5.46
CA ARG A 14 -14.08 -6.05 6.21
C ARG A 14 -14.46 -7.40 5.57
N GLU A 15 -13.49 -8.06 4.92
CA GLU A 15 -13.59 -9.41 4.36
C GLU A 15 -13.34 -10.46 5.46
N THR A 16 -14.35 -10.75 6.28
CA THR A 16 -14.20 -11.60 7.48
C THR A 16 -14.38 -13.09 7.22
N THR A 17 -14.86 -13.49 6.04
CA THR A 17 -15.09 -14.88 5.63
C THR A 17 -14.09 -15.31 4.56
N ASN A 18 -13.79 -16.61 4.47
CA ASN A 18 -12.82 -17.10 3.48
C ASN A 18 -13.29 -16.88 2.03
N GLY A 19 -14.60 -16.95 1.78
CA GLY A 19 -15.16 -16.83 0.43
C GLY A 19 -15.13 -15.41 -0.16
N SER A 20 -14.84 -14.37 0.63
CA SER A 20 -14.71 -13.00 0.13
C SER A 20 -13.26 -12.57 -0.11
N ARG A 21 -12.28 -13.35 0.36
CA ARG A 21 -10.85 -13.03 0.27
C ARG A 21 -10.23 -13.59 -1.01
N ARG A 22 -9.16 -12.94 -1.49
CA ARG A 22 -8.24 -13.60 -2.42
C ARG A 22 -7.61 -14.83 -1.77
N ASP A 23 -7.58 -15.94 -2.50
CA ASP A 23 -7.12 -17.23 -2.00
C ASP A 23 -5.61 -17.43 -2.25
N PHE A 24 -4.80 -16.84 -1.38
CA PHE A 24 -3.38 -17.14 -1.27
C PHE A 24 -3.08 -17.73 0.10
N SER A 25 -2.46 -18.90 0.14
CA SER A 25 -2.06 -19.58 1.37
C SER A 25 -0.81 -18.97 2.01
N ASN A 26 -0.02 -18.23 1.24
CA ASN A 26 1.17 -17.52 1.70
C ASN A 26 1.39 -16.21 0.92
N VAL A 27 2.23 -15.35 1.51
CA VAL A 27 2.77 -14.16 0.86
C VAL A 27 4.28 -14.16 1.05
N THR A 28 5.01 -13.95 -0.03
CA THR A 28 6.47 -13.95 -0.05
C THR A 28 6.97 -12.51 -0.04
N LEU A 29 7.93 -12.20 0.84
CA LEU A 29 8.65 -10.93 0.81
C LEU A 29 10.09 -11.19 0.40
N LEU A 30 10.52 -10.61 -0.72
CA LEU A 30 11.89 -10.67 -1.21
C LEU A 30 12.53 -9.29 -1.10
N VAL A 31 13.75 -9.25 -0.55
CA VAL A 31 14.59 -8.06 -0.59
C VAL A 31 15.57 -8.23 -1.74
N LYS A 32 15.48 -7.35 -2.74
CA LYS A 32 16.25 -7.45 -3.99
C LYS A 32 17.09 -6.20 -4.21
N ASP A 33 18.25 -6.37 -4.82
CA ASP A 33 18.98 -5.25 -5.39
C ASP A 33 18.26 -4.80 -6.68
N MET A 34 17.52 -3.69 -6.60
CA MET A 34 16.64 -3.23 -7.67
C MET A 34 16.32 -1.73 -7.53
N ASP A 35 15.94 -1.11 -8.65
CA ASP A 35 15.45 0.26 -8.69
C ASP A 35 14.06 0.41 -8.06
N GLY A 36 13.67 1.65 -7.73
CA GLY A 36 12.36 1.94 -7.14
C GLY A 36 12.28 1.61 -5.65
N VAL A 37 11.05 1.55 -5.11
CA VAL A 37 10.81 1.32 -3.67
C VAL A 37 10.43 -0.13 -3.42
N ALA A 38 9.32 -0.56 -4.00
CA ALA A 38 8.80 -1.91 -3.93
C ALA A 38 7.79 -2.12 -5.07
N TYR A 39 7.43 -3.38 -5.31
CA TYR A 39 6.27 -3.75 -6.12
C TYR A 39 5.70 -5.09 -5.66
N THR A 40 4.44 -5.33 -6.05
CA THR A 40 3.74 -6.58 -5.81
C THR A 40 3.42 -7.27 -7.13
N SER A 41 3.64 -8.58 -7.19
CA SER A 41 3.18 -9.45 -8.26
C SER A 41 2.52 -10.68 -7.65
N ASP A 42 1.22 -10.84 -7.88
CA ASP A 42 0.39 -11.86 -7.24
C ASP A 42 0.50 -11.85 -5.71
N ASN A 43 1.19 -12.84 -5.13
CA ASN A 43 1.44 -12.98 -3.70
C ASN A 43 2.92 -12.77 -3.33
N GLU A 44 3.73 -12.21 -4.22
CA GLU A 44 5.11 -11.81 -3.97
C GLU A 44 5.24 -10.30 -3.87
N ILE A 45 5.87 -9.84 -2.80
CA ILE A 45 6.29 -8.46 -2.58
C ILE A 45 7.80 -8.41 -2.76
N SER A 46 8.26 -7.54 -3.64
CA SER A 46 9.68 -7.23 -3.82
C SER A 46 10.00 -5.87 -3.22
N LEU A 47 10.92 -5.80 -2.28
CA LEU A 47 11.41 -4.59 -1.62
C LEU A 47 12.84 -4.27 -2.08
N SER A 48 13.09 -3.02 -2.48
CA SER A 48 14.43 -2.58 -2.90
C SER A 48 15.40 -2.46 -1.72
N ALA A 49 16.49 -3.21 -1.78
CA ALA A 49 17.62 -3.06 -0.88
C ALA A 49 18.30 -1.69 -1.02
N GLN A 50 18.36 -1.15 -2.25
CA GLN A 50 18.94 0.16 -2.53
C GLN A 50 18.12 1.28 -1.85
N TYR A 51 16.79 1.19 -1.92
CA TYR A 51 15.90 2.13 -1.23
C TYR A 51 16.08 2.07 0.28
N VAL A 52 16.09 0.87 0.86
CA VAL A 52 16.27 0.66 2.31
C VAL A 52 17.61 1.23 2.76
N GLY A 53 18.69 0.96 2.03
CA GLY A 53 20.03 1.52 2.30
C GLY A 53 20.03 3.04 2.27
N SER A 54 19.53 3.64 1.18
CA SER A 54 19.45 5.09 1.03
C SER A 54 18.62 5.77 2.11
N TYR A 55 17.52 5.12 2.54
CA TYR A 55 16.66 5.62 3.60
C TYR A 55 17.35 5.58 4.97
N SER A 56 18.10 4.50 5.22
CA SER A 56 18.95 4.31 6.41
C SER A 56 20.06 5.35 6.49
N ASP A 57 20.76 5.61 5.39
CA ASP A 57 21.85 6.59 5.32
C ASP A 57 21.39 8.01 5.63
N GLY A 58 20.12 8.32 5.33
CA GLY A 58 19.49 9.58 5.70
C GLY A 58 19.13 9.72 7.19
N GLY A 59 19.47 8.74 8.04
CA GLY A 59 19.18 8.78 9.48
C GLY A 59 17.70 8.63 9.84
N ASN A 60 16.89 8.06 8.95
CA ASN A 60 15.45 7.94 9.12
C ASN A 60 15.05 6.63 9.83
N ASP A 61 13.81 6.56 10.35
CA ASP A 61 13.26 5.33 10.94
C ASP A 61 12.91 4.29 9.84
N VAL A 62 13.90 3.45 9.50
CA VAL A 62 13.79 2.39 8.50
C VAL A 62 12.69 1.40 8.85
N ARG A 63 12.55 1.04 10.13
CA ARG A 63 11.58 0.04 10.57
C ARG A 63 10.16 0.52 10.27
N ARG A 64 9.87 1.78 10.61
CA ARG A 64 8.57 2.39 10.34
C ARG A 64 8.29 2.55 8.86
N GLU A 65 9.30 2.94 8.07
CA GLU A 65 9.14 3.08 6.62
C GLU A 65 8.87 1.73 5.94
N VAL A 66 9.70 0.72 6.21
CA VAL A 66 9.51 -0.63 5.66
C VAL A 66 8.18 -1.21 6.10
N ALA A 67 7.75 -0.99 7.35
CA ALA A 67 6.42 -1.39 7.77
C ALA A 67 5.32 -0.72 6.92
N GLY A 68 5.43 0.58 6.66
CA GLY A 68 4.49 1.31 5.81
C GLY A 68 4.47 0.79 4.37
N VAL A 69 5.64 0.56 3.76
CA VAL A 69 5.76 -0.03 2.41
C VAL A 69 5.13 -1.42 2.37
N VAL A 70 5.40 -2.27 3.37
CA VAL A 70 4.80 -3.61 3.44
C VAL A 70 3.27 -3.53 3.57
N TYR A 71 2.70 -2.56 4.30
CA TYR A 71 1.25 -2.39 4.36
C TYR A 71 0.67 -1.94 3.00
N HIS A 72 1.37 -1.08 2.28
CA HIS A 72 1.01 -0.67 0.91
C HIS A 72 0.98 -1.87 -0.03
N GLU A 73 2.09 -2.59 -0.12
CA GLU A 73 2.23 -3.74 -1.03
C GLU A 73 1.33 -4.92 -0.64
N MET A 74 1.15 -5.18 0.66
CA MET A 74 0.21 -6.19 1.13
C MET A 74 -1.24 -5.86 0.74
N THR A 75 -1.58 -4.57 0.56
CA THR A 75 -2.90 -4.19 0.04
C THR A 75 -3.09 -4.71 -1.37
N HIS A 76 -2.08 -4.59 -2.24
CA HIS A 76 -2.13 -5.09 -3.62
C HIS A 76 -2.30 -6.60 -3.70
N VAL A 77 -1.73 -7.35 -2.75
CA VAL A 77 -1.91 -8.81 -2.68
C VAL A 77 -3.38 -9.18 -2.46
N TRP A 78 -4.05 -8.50 -1.52
CA TRP A 78 -5.41 -8.84 -1.09
C TRP A 78 -6.50 -8.12 -1.88
N GLN A 79 -6.17 -7.00 -2.53
CA GLN A 79 -7.14 -6.19 -3.26
C GLN A 79 -7.61 -6.91 -4.52
N TRP A 80 -8.93 -6.94 -4.71
CA TRP A 80 -9.53 -7.35 -5.97
C TRP A 80 -9.34 -6.24 -7.01
N LEU A 81 -8.67 -6.57 -8.11
CA LEU A 81 -8.37 -5.60 -9.18
C LEU A 81 -9.52 -5.43 -10.18
N GLY A 82 -10.48 -6.37 -10.25
CA GLY A 82 -11.57 -6.39 -11.22
C GLY A 82 -11.91 -7.80 -11.71
N GLY A 83 -12.97 -7.94 -12.51
CA GLY A 83 -13.51 -9.22 -12.98
C GLY A 83 -12.88 -9.82 -14.24
N GLY A 84 -11.90 -9.15 -14.86
CA GLY A 84 -11.24 -9.62 -16.10
C GLY A 84 -10.45 -8.53 -16.84
N GLN A 85 -9.86 -8.91 -17.98
CA GLN A 85 -9.09 -8.01 -18.84
C GLN A 85 -10.02 -6.93 -19.45
N GLY A 86 -9.93 -5.71 -18.93
CA GLY A 86 -10.80 -4.58 -19.31
C GLY A 86 -11.63 -4.02 -18.15
N ASP A 87 -11.79 -4.78 -17.07
CA ASP A 87 -12.49 -4.39 -15.83
C ASP A 87 -11.52 -4.05 -14.69
N ILE A 88 -10.23 -3.88 -15.01
CA ILE A 88 -9.21 -3.53 -14.02
C ILE A 88 -9.48 -2.10 -13.54
N ALA A 89 -9.60 -1.94 -12.22
CA ALA A 89 -9.76 -0.64 -11.59
C ALA A 89 -8.65 0.33 -12.06
N PRO A 90 -8.92 1.63 -12.22
CA PRO A 90 -7.91 2.59 -12.61
C PRO A 90 -6.70 2.52 -11.66
N GLY A 91 -5.47 2.50 -12.19
CA GLY A 91 -4.26 2.31 -11.39
C GLY A 91 -4.12 3.29 -10.22
N GLY A 92 -4.58 4.54 -10.36
CA GLY A 92 -4.57 5.49 -9.26
C GLY A 92 -5.57 5.21 -8.15
N LEU A 93 -6.67 4.50 -8.42
CA LEU A 93 -7.58 4.00 -7.39
C LEU A 93 -6.94 2.84 -6.62
N ILE A 94 -6.35 1.88 -7.33
CA ILE A 94 -5.63 0.74 -6.74
C ILE A 94 -4.56 1.25 -5.77
N GLU A 95 -3.71 2.15 -6.26
CA GLU A 95 -2.61 2.73 -5.50
C GLU A 95 -3.06 3.62 -4.34
N GLY A 96 -4.13 4.40 -4.55
CA GLY A 96 -4.66 5.24 -3.48
C GLY A 96 -5.31 4.45 -2.34
N ILE A 97 -5.86 3.25 -2.61
CA ILE A 97 -6.34 2.34 -1.56
C ILE A 97 -5.16 1.80 -0.74
N ALA A 98 -4.06 1.43 -1.41
CA ALA A 98 -2.83 1.01 -0.73
C ALA A 98 -2.23 2.13 0.15
N ASP A 99 -2.19 3.37 -0.36
CA ASP A 99 -1.80 4.55 0.42
C ASP A 99 -2.73 4.74 1.64
N PHE A 100 -4.04 4.59 1.47
CA PHE A 100 -5.02 4.71 2.56
C PHE A 100 -4.83 3.65 3.65
N VAL A 101 -4.56 2.40 3.29
CA VAL A 101 -4.26 1.33 4.26
C VAL A 101 -3.05 1.73 5.11
N ARG A 102 -1.98 2.20 4.48
CA ARG A 102 -0.77 2.69 5.16
C ARG A 102 -1.08 3.87 6.09
N LEU A 103 -1.89 4.83 5.65
CA LEU A 103 -2.33 5.95 6.51
C LEU A 103 -3.12 5.47 7.73
N ARG A 104 -4.12 4.62 7.50
CA ARG A 104 -5.04 4.16 8.55
C ARG A 104 -4.34 3.28 9.58
N ALA A 105 -3.26 2.60 9.18
CA ALA A 105 -2.37 1.88 10.10
C ALA A 105 -1.45 2.82 10.92
N GLY A 106 -1.54 4.14 10.73
CA GLY A 106 -0.68 5.11 11.39
C GLY A 106 0.76 5.07 10.89
N LEU A 107 0.99 4.62 9.65
CA LEU A 107 2.31 4.43 9.03
C LEU A 107 2.58 5.44 7.90
N ALA A 108 1.93 6.61 7.95
CA ALA A 108 2.16 7.69 6.99
C ALA A 108 3.68 7.96 6.81
N PRO A 109 4.16 8.12 5.56
CA PRO A 109 5.56 8.43 5.31
C PRO A 109 5.91 9.84 5.81
N PRO A 110 7.23 10.15 5.90
CA PRO A 110 7.68 11.47 6.32
C PRO A 110 7.05 12.62 5.53
N PRO A 111 6.90 13.81 6.15
CA PRO A 111 6.37 15.00 5.49
C PRO A 111 7.12 15.31 4.18
N GLY A 112 6.38 15.63 3.12
CA GLY A 112 6.94 16.00 1.82
C GLY A 112 7.17 14.85 0.84
N ARG A 113 7.03 13.59 1.26
CA ARG A 113 7.02 12.44 0.33
C ARG A 113 5.68 12.26 -0.39
N TRP A 114 4.60 12.72 0.23
CA TRP A 114 3.27 12.73 -0.38
C TRP A 114 2.90 14.12 -0.86
N VAL A 115 2.13 14.18 -1.94
CA VAL A 115 1.62 15.45 -2.43
C VAL A 115 0.70 16.09 -1.40
N LYS A 116 0.91 17.40 -1.19
CA LYS A 116 0.14 18.18 -0.23
C LYS A 116 -1.33 18.25 -0.65
N PRO A 117 -2.28 18.33 0.31
CA PRO A 117 -3.66 18.66 0.02
C PRO A 117 -3.74 19.91 -0.87
N GLY A 118 -4.49 19.84 -1.98
CA GLY A 118 -4.69 20.98 -2.88
C GLY A 118 -3.72 21.10 -4.07
N ARG A 119 -2.70 20.22 -4.21
CA ARG A 119 -1.85 20.16 -5.41
C ARG A 119 -2.27 18.97 -6.28
N ALA A 120 -2.71 19.24 -7.51
CA ALA A 120 -3.00 18.21 -8.50
C ALA A 120 -1.69 17.60 -9.02
N ILE A 121 -1.59 16.28 -8.97
CA ILE A 121 -0.80 15.52 -9.95
C ILE A 121 -1.82 15.03 -10.97
N SER A 122 -1.50 15.14 -12.25
CA SER A 122 -2.34 14.57 -13.30
C SER A 122 -2.55 13.07 -13.03
N GLY A 123 -3.81 12.65 -12.87
CA GLY A 123 -4.18 11.24 -12.67
C GLY A 123 -4.98 10.93 -11.39
N THR A 124 -5.62 9.75 -11.38
CA THR A 124 -6.57 9.26 -10.36
C THR A 124 -6.00 9.11 -8.94
N LYS A 125 -4.67 9.06 -8.77
CA LYS A 125 -3.98 8.98 -7.45
C LYS A 125 -4.31 10.18 -6.54
N ALA A 126 -4.40 11.39 -7.10
CA ALA A 126 -4.67 12.61 -6.33
C ALA A 126 -6.11 12.66 -5.77
N THR A 127 -7.06 12.09 -6.51
CA THR A 127 -8.48 12.06 -6.13
C THR A 127 -8.73 11.03 -5.03
N THR A 128 -8.09 9.85 -5.10
CA THR A 128 -8.22 8.83 -4.06
C THR A 128 -7.55 9.28 -2.77
N LEU A 129 -6.33 9.84 -2.82
CA LEU A 129 -5.68 10.42 -1.63
C LEU A 129 -6.55 11.51 -0.98
N ARG A 130 -7.22 12.37 -1.75
CA ARG A 130 -8.18 13.36 -1.23
C ARG A 130 -9.36 12.73 -0.48
N LEU A 131 -9.99 11.72 -1.07
CA LEU A 131 -11.11 11.00 -0.44
C LEU A 131 -10.66 10.32 0.85
N CYS A 132 -9.50 9.69 0.82
CA CYS A 132 -8.90 8.98 1.94
C CYS A 132 -8.51 9.90 3.09
N PHE A 133 -7.92 11.08 2.81
CA PHE A 133 -7.68 12.11 3.83
C PHE A 133 -8.98 12.63 4.44
N TRP A 134 -10.05 12.78 3.65
CA TRP A 134 -11.35 13.23 4.15
C TRP A 134 -12.00 12.18 5.06
N ILE A 135 -11.99 10.90 4.67
CA ILE A 135 -12.53 9.79 5.48
C ILE A 135 -11.81 9.68 6.83
N ILE A 136 -10.48 9.80 6.87
CA ILE A 136 -9.71 9.73 8.13
C ILE A 136 -9.95 10.95 9.02
N ALA A 137 -10.26 12.12 8.45
CA ALA A 137 -10.52 13.34 9.23
C ALA A 137 -11.95 13.40 9.82
N THR A 138 -12.82 12.47 9.44
CA THR A 138 -14.23 12.42 9.88
C THR A 138 -14.59 11.24 10.78
N ASP A 139 -13.64 10.35 11.07
CA ASP A 139 -13.71 9.31 12.11
C ASP A 139 -12.90 9.75 13.35
#